data_AF-A0A7V5I5P3-F1
#
_entry.id   AF-A0A7V5I5P3-F1
#
_cell.length_a   1.000
_cell.length_b   1.000
_cell.length_c   1.000
_cell.angle_alpha   90.00
_cell.angle_beta   90.00
_cell.angle_gamma   90.00
#
_symmetry.space_group_name_H-M   'P 1'
#
loop_
_entity.id
_entity.type
_entity.pdbx_description
1 polymer ?
#
loop_
_entity_poly.entity_id
_entity_poly.type
_entity_poly.pdbx_seq_one_letter_code
_entity_poly.pdbx_strand_id
1 'polypeptide(L)'
;MELQTSWLSDKDSWCSSDQQTQRTSSCLSRREQNRPWFCGMPPTTSAAQESEPLHPDTMRQAQLLAPSVSTFDPVGILAIEVYFPRKYVDQRALESFDGVTPGKYTIGLGQQAMSFCGDREDVRSMCMTVVQTLMEKYRIEYNDIGRLEVGTETIIDRAKSIKTALMSLFEQSGNFEVEGIDSTNACYAGTNALFNTIAWCESCTLFDGRFGLVVCGDIAVYPRGPARATGGAGAVALLIGRAQPQRYPQLEPILVLEPGLKSSHFENTWDFFKPARRQDTEYPIVNGTESIACYFRALDICYTRFTGRVEQQTRRTRVWLAETSGRPGAEQVTEQQSLRCTLLTSTAFAEPSVTPVADADATQLDYVVFHAPFNKLVRKSFARLVLNDYLRYPELASQHRAVSGALRAQLAKLKRLPAHLNPTGVCVPPPSTYWDRTLMQLVLECSEPLYRAKCAPSTTLARQTGNAYTASLFGNLLCLLDAERDRTLGKRVVLFGFGSGMAASMYAMRVVASPEALLRRVGLIERLGARIPTSPACFHETLRLREQNYGACDYEPSEPLEELFPGTYYLVRIDGRGIRYYDRYQGSRASDQAACCNALCPDKP
;
A
#
# COMPACT_ATOMS: atom_id res chain seq x y z
N MET A 1 -37.28 -7.43 50.43
CA MET A 1 -36.40 -7.89 49.32
C MET A 1 -35.89 -6.67 48.53
N GLU A 2 -34.78 -6.02 48.89
CA GLU A 2 -33.68 -6.39 49.80
C GLU A 2 -32.88 -7.64 49.35
N LEU A 3 -31.55 -7.66 49.38
CA LEU A 3 -30.58 -6.69 49.93
C LEU A 3 -29.27 -6.63 49.09
N GLN A 4 -28.73 -5.42 49.03
CA GLN A 4 -27.32 -4.97 49.12
C GLN A 4 -26.10 -5.76 48.60
N THR A 5 -25.07 -4.95 48.38
CA THR A 5 -23.67 -5.23 48.02
C THR A 5 -22.80 -5.86 49.11
N SER A 6 -21.96 -6.80 48.69
CA SER A 6 -20.59 -7.10 49.18
C SER A 6 -19.83 -7.71 47.98
N TRP A 7 -18.51 -7.76 47.86
CA TRP A 7 -17.48 -8.07 48.87
C TRP A 7 -16.19 -7.24 48.70
N LEU A 8 -15.45 -7.14 49.80
CA LEU A 8 -14.03 -6.78 49.85
C LEU A 8 -13.32 -7.81 50.75
N SER A 9 -11.98 -7.80 50.70
CA SER A 9 -11.05 -8.68 51.44
C SER A 9 -11.25 -10.19 51.31
N ASP A 10 -10.22 -10.85 50.80
CA ASP A 10 -9.45 -11.75 51.66
C ASP A 10 -7.95 -11.52 51.46
N LYS A 11 -7.20 -11.69 52.54
CA LYS A 11 -5.73 -11.81 52.59
C LYS A 11 -5.42 -12.87 53.64
N ASP A 12 -4.44 -13.74 53.39
CA ASP A 12 -3.16 -13.71 54.13
C ASP A 12 -2.27 -14.91 53.78
N SER A 13 -1.06 -14.92 54.35
CA SER A 13 0.13 -15.70 53.96
C SER A 13 0.71 -15.28 52.60
N TRP A 14 2.03 -15.10 52.44
CA TRP A 14 3.15 -15.50 53.30
C TRP A 14 3.96 -14.32 53.89
N CYS A 15 4.46 -14.53 55.10
CA CYS A 15 5.58 -13.82 55.75
C CYS A 15 6.90 -14.60 55.48
N SER A 16 8.13 -14.10 55.72
CA SER A 16 8.64 -12.73 56.01
C SER A 16 10.18 -12.74 56.06
N SER A 17 10.84 -11.70 55.52
CA SER A 17 12.15 -11.13 55.95
C SER A 17 12.47 -9.98 54.99
N ASP A 18 12.61 -8.72 55.44
CA ASP A 18 13.74 -8.12 56.17
C ASP A 18 15.07 -8.08 55.35
N GLN A 19 15.80 -6.96 55.24
CA GLN A 19 15.75 -5.70 56.02
C GLN A 19 16.35 -4.50 55.25
N GLN A 20 15.99 -3.26 55.68
CA GLN A 20 16.79 -2.00 55.65
C GLN A 20 17.41 -1.48 54.32
N THR A 21 17.06 -0.29 53.80
CA THR A 21 17.56 1.08 54.13
C THR A 21 19.09 1.28 54.02
N GLN A 22 19.66 2.39 53.51
CA GLN A 22 19.11 3.70 53.12
C GLN A 22 20.06 4.49 52.17
N ARG A 23 19.55 5.59 51.60
CA ARG A 23 20.23 6.81 51.06
C ARG A 23 21.77 6.89 51.12
N THR A 24 22.38 7.44 50.05
CA THR A 24 22.97 8.82 50.08
C THR A 24 23.41 9.30 48.69
N SER A 25 23.67 10.61 48.58
CA SER A 25 24.21 11.28 47.39
C SER A 25 25.35 12.23 47.79
N SER A 26 26.39 12.34 46.97
CA SER A 26 27.21 13.56 46.77
C SER A 26 28.37 13.30 45.80
N CYS A 27 28.91 14.39 45.24
CA CYS A 27 30.11 14.39 44.39
C CYS A 27 31.30 14.97 45.19
N LEU A 28 32.55 14.65 44.79
CA LEU A 28 33.60 15.65 44.42
C LEU A 28 35.04 15.07 44.39
N SER A 29 35.70 15.15 43.21
CA SER A 29 37.15 15.43 43.05
C SER A 29 38.19 14.37 43.53
N ARG A 30 39.47 14.32 43.10
CA ARG A 30 40.24 15.04 42.04
C ARG A 30 41.56 14.28 41.74
N ARG A 31 42.00 14.18 40.46
CA ARG A 31 43.40 13.92 39.98
C ARG A 31 44.01 12.54 40.37
N GLU A 32 44.99 11.91 39.71
CA GLU A 32 45.77 12.02 38.44
C GLU A 32 46.40 10.60 38.17
N GLN A 33 47.21 10.23 37.15
CA GLN A 33 47.97 10.86 36.06
C GLN A 33 48.26 9.84 34.91
N ASN A 34 49.02 10.24 33.87
CA ASN A 34 49.89 9.44 32.95
C ASN A 34 49.45 8.11 32.28
N ARG A 35 48.97 8.25 31.03
CA ARG A 35 49.54 7.73 29.74
C ARG A 35 49.85 6.21 29.50
N PRO A 36 49.94 5.77 28.22
CA PRO A 36 49.58 4.40 27.81
C PRO A 36 50.75 3.52 27.32
N TRP A 37 50.42 2.27 26.92
CA TRP A 37 51.31 1.39 26.16
C TRP A 37 50.67 0.87 24.87
N PHE A 38 51.50 0.74 23.84
CA PHE A 38 51.23 0.11 22.54
C PHE A 38 52.21 -1.07 22.38
N CYS A 39 51.82 -2.08 21.60
CA CYS A 39 52.73 -3.07 20.99
C CYS A 39 52.32 -3.25 19.52
N GLY A 40 53.22 -3.48 18.56
CA GLY A 40 54.68 -3.50 18.63
C GLY A 40 55.27 -4.39 17.53
N MET A 41 55.96 -3.81 16.54
CA MET A 41 56.70 -4.54 15.50
C MET A 41 58.01 -3.82 15.14
N PRO A 42 59.05 -4.56 14.70
CA PRO A 42 60.40 -4.03 14.50
C PRO A 42 60.61 -3.41 13.09
N PRO A 43 61.63 -2.54 12.92
CA PRO A 43 61.92 -1.89 11.65
C PRO A 43 62.97 -2.63 10.79
N THR A 44 62.78 -2.59 9.46
CA THR A 44 63.82 -2.80 8.44
C THR A 44 63.69 -1.74 7.34
N THR A 45 64.77 -1.42 6.65
CA THR A 45 64.92 -0.17 5.88
C THR A 45 65.04 -0.35 4.36
N SER A 46 64.82 0.76 3.65
CA SER A 46 65.23 1.08 2.26
C SER A 46 64.31 0.65 1.10
N ALA A 47 64.62 1.20 -0.07
CA ALA A 47 63.97 1.06 -1.37
C ALA A 47 62.50 1.52 -1.46
N ALA A 48 62.28 2.78 -1.85
CA ALA A 48 61.07 3.14 -2.56
C ALA A 48 61.15 2.56 -3.98
N GLN A 49 60.20 1.70 -4.35
CA GLN A 49 59.92 1.37 -5.75
C GLN A 49 58.65 2.10 -6.17
N GLU A 50 58.72 2.86 -7.25
CA GLU A 50 57.53 3.47 -7.86
C GLU A 50 56.70 2.35 -8.50
N SER A 51 55.49 2.11 -7.99
CA SER A 51 54.53 1.22 -8.65
C SER A 51 53.89 1.97 -9.81
N GLU A 52 54.09 1.48 -11.05
CA GLU A 52 53.49 2.10 -12.24
C GLU A 52 51.96 2.21 -12.12
N PRO A 53 51.36 3.32 -12.60
CA PRO A 53 49.91 3.45 -12.66
C PRO A 53 49.33 2.43 -13.64
N LEU A 54 48.32 1.67 -13.20
CA LEU A 54 47.61 0.68 -14.00
C LEU A 54 47.16 1.24 -15.36
N HIS A 55 47.39 0.49 -16.44
CA HIS A 55 47.09 0.90 -17.80
C HIS A 55 45.61 1.31 -17.96
N PRO A 56 45.29 2.42 -18.67
CA PRO A 56 43.92 2.94 -18.74
C PRO A 56 42.89 1.96 -19.34
N ASP A 57 43.34 0.97 -20.12
CA ASP A 57 42.45 -0.09 -20.63
C ASP A 57 41.93 -1.05 -19.55
N THR A 58 42.65 -1.24 -18.44
CA THR A 58 42.18 -2.07 -17.31
C THR A 58 41.01 -1.38 -16.59
N MET A 59 41.07 -0.06 -16.42
CA MET A 59 39.93 0.75 -15.95
C MET A 59 38.74 0.66 -16.92
N ARG A 60 39.01 0.67 -18.23
CA ARG A 60 38.00 0.55 -19.29
C ARG A 60 37.30 -0.82 -19.28
N GLN A 61 38.04 -1.91 -19.06
CA GLN A 61 37.46 -3.25 -18.93
C GLN A 61 36.61 -3.39 -17.65
N ALA A 62 37.00 -2.76 -16.54
CA ALA A 62 36.16 -2.72 -15.34
C ALA A 62 34.84 -1.96 -15.58
N GLN A 63 34.88 -0.84 -16.33
CA GLN A 63 33.68 -0.08 -16.70
C GLN A 63 32.75 -0.81 -17.67
N LEU A 64 33.24 -1.80 -18.43
CA LEU A 64 32.44 -2.63 -19.34
C LEU A 64 31.65 -3.75 -18.63
N LEU A 65 31.87 -3.97 -17.33
CA LEU A 65 31.20 -5.00 -16.52
C LEU A 65 30.26 -4.44 -15.44
N ALA A 66 30.22 -3.12 -15.25
CA ALA A 66 29.22 -2.48 -14.40
C ALA A 66 27.90 -2.28 -15.19
N PRO A 67 26.72 -2.63 -14.64
CA PRO A 67 25.45 -2.39 -15.32
C PRO A 67 25.23 -0.89 -15.53
N SER A 68 24.89 -0.50 -16.76
CA SER A 68 24.84 0.90 -17.24
C SER A 68 23.60 1.68 -16.76
N VAL A 69 23.14 1.42 -15.54
CA VAL A 69 22.03 2.15 -14.90
C VAL A 69 22.60 3.43 -14.29
N SER A 70 22.05 4.59 -14.66
CA SER A 70 22.52 5.84 -14.06
C SER A 70 22.05 5.92 -12.61
N THR A 71 22.94 6.28 -11.69
CA THR A 71 22.59 6.55 -10.29
C THR A 71 21.63 7.74 -10.14
N PHE A 72 21.43 8.52 -11.21
CA PHE A 72 20.49 9.62 -11.31
C PHE A 72 19.14 9.25 -11.96
N ASP A 73 19.00 8.06 -12.57
CA ASP A 73 17.71 7.62 -13.13
C ASP A 73 16.67 7.46 -12.01
N PRO A 74 15.44 8.01 -12.17
CA PRO A 74 14.47 8.05 -11.09
C PRO A 74 13.97 6.64 -10.72
N VAL A 75 13.85 6.39 -9.41
CA VAL A 75 13.23 5.17 -8.89
C VAL A 75 11.70 5.31 -8.95
N GLY A 76 11.02 4.32 -9.52
CA GLY A 76 9.56 4.30 -9.59
C GLY A 76 8.98 2.92 -9.84
N ILE A 77 7.66 2.87 -10.03
CA ILE A 77 6.91 1.67 -10.43
C ILE A 77 6.97 1.57 -11.96
N LEU A 78 7.55 0.48 -12.48
CA LEU A 78 7.64 0.21 -13.93
C LEU A 78 6.49 -0.67 -14.43
N ALA A 79 6.01 -1.58 -13.57
CA ALA A 79 4.94 -2.52 -13.89
C ALA A 79 4.00 -2.67 -12.69
N ILE A 80 2.71 -2.85 -12.99
CA ILE A 80 1.67 -3.23 -12.04
C ILE A 80 0.96 -4.45 -12.63
N GLU A 81 0.67 -5.44 -11.79
CA GLU A 81 -0.27 -6.53 -12.09
C GLU A 81 -1.17 -6.76 -10.87
N VAL A 82 -2.40 -7.22 -11.11
CA VAL A 82 -3.42 -7.47 -10.09
C VAL A 82 -3.96 -8.89 -10.23
N TYR A 83 -4.34 -9.49 -9.11
CA TYR A 83 -5.16 -10.70 -9.04
C TYR A 83 -6.38 -10.46 -8.14
N PHE A 84 -7.50 -11.05 -8.51
CA PHE A 84 -8.70 -11.16 -7.69
C PHE A 84 -9.37 -12.50 -8.01
N PRO A 85 -9.98 -13.18 -7.02
CA PRO A 85 -10.74 -14.40 -7.27
C PRO A 85 -11.79 -14.21 -8.35
N ARG A 86 -11.91 -15.24 -9.21
CA ARG A 86 -12.85 -15.24 -10.33
C ARG A 86 -14.31 -15.27 -9.87
N LYS A 87 -14.62 -15.83 -8.68
CA LYS A 87 -15.96 -15.78 -8.07
C LYS A 87 -16.25 -14.42 -7.43
N TYR A 88 -17.51 -13.99 -7.52
CA TYR A 88 -18.01 -12.82 -6.79
C TYR A 88 -19.49 -12.98 -6.39
N VAL A 89 -19.89 -12.31 -5.31
CA VAL A 89 -21.31 -12.14 -4.94
C VAL A 89 -21.78 -10.73 -5.30
N ASP A 90 -22.96 -10.61 -5.91
CA ASP A 90 -23.60 -9.32 -6.20
C ASP A 90 -24.20 -8.71 -4.92
N GLN A 91 -23.98 -7.41 -4.71
CA GLN A 91 -24.38 -6.73 -3.48
C GLN A 91 -25.89 -6.47 -3.38
N ARG A 92 -26.65 -6.43 -4.48
CA ARG A 92 -28.13 -6.36 -4.46
C ARG A 92 -28.74 -7.72 -4.13
N ALA A 93 -28.16 -8.80 -4.67
CA ALA A 93 -28.52 -10.16 -4.28
C ALA A 93 -28.24 -10.39 -2.79
N LEU A 94 -27.10 -9.91 -2.29
CA LEU A 94 -26.74 -9.99 -0.87
C LEU A 94 -27.64 -9.10 0.01
N GLU A 95 -28.02 -7.89 -0.44
CA GLU A 95 -29.03 -7.05 0.25
C GLU A 95 -30.35 -7.82 0.47
N SER A 96 -30.84 -8.48 -0.58
CA SER A 96 -32.07 -9.28 -0.54
C SER A 96 -31.95 -10.52 0.36
N PHE A 97 -30.80 -11.20 0.34
CA PHE A 97 -30.55 -12.42 1.13
C PHE A 97 -30.36 -12.14 2.63
N ASP A 98 -29.68 -11.04 2.98
CA ASP A 98 -29.54 -10.59 4.37
C ASP A 98 -30.83 -10.00 4.96
N GLY A 99 -31.89 -9.81 4.15
CA GLY A 99 -33.15 -9.21 4.57
C GLY A 99 -33.03 -7.73 4.92
N VAL A 100 -32.14 -7.01 4.25
CA VAL A 100 -31.85 -5.59 4.54
C VAL A 100 -32.52 -4.66 3.53
N THR A 101 -32.69 -3.39 3.90
CA THR A 101 -33.28 -2.37 3.02
C THR A 101 -32.47 -2.22 1.73
N PRO A 102 -33.10 -2.24 0.54
CA PRO A 102 -32.43 -2.00 -0.73
C PRO A 102 -31.61 -0.71 -0.71
N GLY A 103 -30.41 -0.74 -1.28
CA GLY A 103 -29.45 0.35 -1.24
C GLY A 103 -28.52 0.38 -0.01
N LYS A 104 -28.72 -0.47 1.02
CA LYS A 104 -27.86 -0.47 2.22
C LYS A 104 -26.38 -0.73 1.89
N TYR A 105 -26.10 -1.67 1.00
CA TYR A 105 -24.74 -1.98 0.55
C TYR A 105 -24.41 -1.18 -0.72
N THR A 106 -25.34 -1.10 -1.67
CA THR A 106 -25.11 -0.49 -2.99
C THR A 106 -25.06 1.03 -3.02
N ILE A 107 -25.67 1.71 -2.04
CA ILE A 107 -25.66 3.18 -1.88
C ILE A 107 -25.04 3.58 -0.53
N GLY A 108 -25.33 2.80 0.53
CA GLY A 108 -24.82 3.02 1.88
C GLY A 108 -23.34 2.70 2.05
N LEU A 109 -22.87 1.58 1.49
CA LEU A 109 -21.43 1.26 1.37
C LEU A 109 -20.86 1.68 0.01
N GLY A 110 -21.70 1.80 -1.03
CA GLY A 110 -21.31 2.14 -2.40
C GLY A 110 -20.75 0.97 -3.21
N GLN A 111 -20.91 -0.25 -2.69
CA GLN A 111 -20.38 -1.50 -3.26
C GLN A 111 -21.29 -2.08 -4.34
N GLN A 112 -20.76 -2.73 -5.38
CA GLN A 112 -21.56 -3.37 -6.43
C GLN A 112 -21.41 -4.90 -6.40
N ALA A 113 -20.17 -5.37 -6.25
CA ALA A 113 -19.83 -6.79 -6.16
C ALA A 113 -18.67 -6.99 -5.18
N MET A 114 -18.51 -8.22 -4.69
CA MET A 114 -17.46 -8.60 -3.75
C MET A 114 -16.85 -9.95 -4.19
N SER A 115 -15.56 -9.95 -4.53
CA SER A 115 -14.82 -11.18 -4.86
C SER A 115 -14.42 -11.90 -3.57
N PHE A 116 -14.43 -13.22 -3.59
CA PHE A 116 -14.08 -14.05 -2.43
C PHE A 116 -13.36 -15.32 -2.88
N CYS A 117 -12.44 -15.80 -2.05
CA CYS A 117 -11.69 -17.04 -2.29
C CYS A 117 -12.54 -18.27 -1.99
N GLY A 118 -12.35 -19.32 -2.79
CA GLY A 118 -12.74 -20.69 -2.46
C GLY A 118 -11.82 -21.36 -1.44
N ASP A 119 -12.07 -22.62 -1.12
CA ASP A 119 -11.11 -23.46 -0.36
C ASP A 119 -9.79 -23.72 -1.13
N ARG A 120 -9.84 -23.65 -2.47
CA ARG A 120 -8.69 -23.71 -3.39
C ARG A 120 -7.75 -22.51 -3.33
N GLU A 121 -8.17 -21.37 -2.76
CA GLU A 121 -7.41 -20.12 -2.79
C GLU A 121 -7.00 -19.63 -1.40
N ASP A 122 -5.71 -19.40 -1.21
CA ASP A 122 -5.16 -18.72 -0.04
C ASP A 122 -4.24 -17.56 -0.44
N VAL A 123 -3.77 -16.79 0.55
CA VAL A 123 -2.93 -15.61 0.30
C VAL A 123 -1.60 -15.96 -0.38
N ARG A 124 -1.01 -17.13 -0.12
CA ARG A 124 0.22 -17.57 -0.83
C ARG A 124 -0.12 -17.88 -2.28
N SER A 125 -1.23 -18.57 -2.56
CA SER A 125 -1.63 -18.93 -3.93
C SER A 125 -1.99 -17.69 -4.78
N MET A 126 -2.66 -16.69 -4.20
CA MET A 126 -2.89 -15.39 -4.86
C MET A 126 -1.59 -14.62 -5.10
N CYS A 127 -0.68 -14.56 -4.12
CA CYS A 127 0.61 -13.89 -4.27
C CYS A 127 1.50 -14.58 -5.33
N MET A 128 1.54 -15.92 -5.37
CA MET A 128 2.24 -16.67 -6.43
C MET A 128 1.65 -16.38 -7.81
N THR A 129 0.31 -16.34 -7.92
CA THR A 129 -0.38 -16.03 -9.18
C THR A 129 -0.03 -14.65 -9.70
N VAL A 130 -0.10 -13.60 -8.87
CA VAL A 130 0.16 -12.23 -9.34
C VAL A 130 1.64 -12.00 -9.67
N VAL A 131 2.56 -12.63 -8.95
CA VAL A 131 4.01 -12.60 -9.27
C VAL A 131 4.28 -13.30 -10.60
N GLN A 132 3.88 -14.56 -10.76
CA GLN A 132 4.11 -15.32 -11.99
C GLN A 132 3.51 -14.59 -13.22
N THR A 133 2.29 -14.07 -13.08
CA THR A 133 1.61 -13.30 -14.13
C THR A 133 2.37 -12.03 -14.53
N LEU A 134 2.97 -11.32 -13.56
CA LEU A 134 3.79 -10.14 -13.83
C LEU A 134 5.08 -10.54 -14.57
N MET A 135 5.81 -11.54 -14.07
CA MET A 135 7.08 -11.97 -14.68
C MET A 135 6.89 -12.41 -16.14
N GLU A 136 5.81 -13.16 -16.43
CA GLU A 136 5.47 -13.63 -17.77
C GLU A 136 5.03 -12.50 -18.73
N LYS A 137 4.12 -11.62 -18.30
CA LYS A 137 3.57 -10.55 -19.18
C LYS A 137 4.58 -9.46 -19.53
N TYR A 138 5.51 -9.18 -18.62
CA TYR A 138 6.55 -8.17 -18.83
C TYR A 138 7.87 -8.79 -19.31
N ARG A 139 7.98 -10.14 -19.29
CA ARG A 139 9.13 -10.97 -19.69
C ARG A 139 10.39 -10.60 -18.89
N ILE A 140 10.29 -10.70 -17.57
CA ILE A 140 11.36 -10.37 -16.62
C ILE A 140 11.99 -11.66 -16.12
N GLU A 141 13.31 -11.75 -16.16
CA GLU A 141 14.06 -12.89 -15.62
C GLU A 141 14.08 -12.85 -14.09
N TYR A 142 13.86 -14.01 -13.45
CA TYR A 142 13.90 -14.13 -11.98
C TYR A 142 15.27 -13.77 -11.38
N ASN A 143 16.35 -13.88 -12.17
CA ASN A 143 17.69 -13.43 -11.79
C ASN A 143 17.81 -11.91 -11.59
N ASP A 144 16.90 -11.12 -12.16
CA ASP A 144 16.96 -9.65 -12.15
C ASP A 144 16.09 -9.02 -11.05
N ILE A 145 15.63 -9.82 -10.09
CA ILE A 145 15.00 -9.34 -8.87
C ILE A 145 16.02 -9.44 -7.73
N GLY A 146 16.41 -8.30 -7.16
CA GLY A 146 17.32 -8.22 -6.01
C GLY A 146 16.58 -8.11 -4.67
N ARG A 147 15.30 -7.70 -4.69
CA ARG A 147 14.45 -7.61 -3.50
C ARG A 147 13.03 -8.09 -3.79
N LEU A 148 12.44 -8.84 -2.87
CA LEU A 148 11.04 -9.24 -2.87
C LEU A 148 10.46 -9.03 -1.46
N GLU A 149 9.50 -8.11 -1.31
CA GLU A 149 8.87 -7.83 -0.02
C GLU A 149 7.34 -7.92 -0.12
N VAL A 150 6.72 -8.60 0.85
CA VAL A 150 5.27 -8.84 0.88
C VAL A 150 4.60 -7.95 1.92
N GLY A 151 3.54 -7.23 1.56
CA GLY A 151 2.63 -6.59 2.51
C GLY A 151 1.35 -7.43 2.67
N THR A 152 1.05 -7.86 3.89
CA THR A 152 -0.19 -8.60 4.19
C THR A 152 -0.67 -8.39 5.63
N GLU A 153 -1.95 -8.66 5.89
CA GLU A 153 -2.50 -8.92 7.21
C GLU A 153 -3.24 -10.29 7.30
N THR A 154 -3.08 -11.15 6.30
CA THR A 154 -3.69 -12.48 6.19
C THR A 154 -2.69 -13.55 6.62
N ILE A 155 -2.55 -13.70 7.94
CA ILE A 155 -1.47 -14.48 8.56
C ILE A 155 -1.84 -15.97 8.69
N ILE A 156 -1.37 -16.79 7.75
CA ILE A 156 -1.55 -18.26 7.76
C ILE A 156 -0.38 -19.04 8.37
N ASP A 157 0.68 -18.35 8.78
CA ASP A 157 1.87 -18.90 9.47
C ASP A 157 2.47 -17.79 10.35
N ARG A 158 3.06 -18.15 11.50
CA ARG A 158 3.57 -17.19 12.50
C ARG A 158 5.05 -16.90 12.38
N ALA A 159 5.79 -17.68 11.57
CA ALA A 159 7.22 -17.51 11.36
C ALA A 159 7.63 -17.64 9.88
N LYS A 160 7.00 -18.54 9.12
CA LYS A 160 7.29 -18.70 7.67
C LYS A 160 6.48 -17.70 6.84
N SER A 161 7.12 -16.56 6.61
CA SER A 161 6.70 -15.49 5.70
C SER A 161 6.24 -16.00 4.32
N ILE A 162 5.23 -15.35 3.75
CA ILE A 162 4.77 -15.53 2.37
C ILE A 162 5.94 -15.33 1.39
N LYS A 163 6.83 -14.36 1.66
CA LYS A 163 8.08 -14.16 0.91
C LYS A 163 8.86 -15.48 0.71
N THR A 164 9.03 -16.28 1.76
CA THR A 164 9.73 -17.58 1.67
C THR A 164 8.90 -18.72 1.06
N ALA A 165 7.62 -18.50 0.73
CA ALA A 165 6.86 -19.37 -0.17
C ALA A 165 7.02 -18.92 -1.64
N LEU A 166 7.04 -17.61 -1.89
CA LEU A 166 7.28 -17.05 -3.23
C LEU A 166 8.66 -17.37 -3.79
N MET A 167 9.68 -17.62 -2.94
CA MET A 167 10.99 -18.11 -3.39
C MET A 167 10.92 -19.43 -4.19
N SER A 168 9.85 -20.22 -4.08
CA SER A 168 9.66 -21.41 -4.93
C SER A 168 9.59 -21.09 -6.42
N LEU A 169 9.12 -19.89 -6.80
CA LEU A 169 9.11 -19.41 -8.18
C LEU A 169 10.53 -19.12 -8.71
N PHE A 170 11.51 -18.93 -7.81
CA PHE A 170 12.90 -18.61 -8.14
C PHE A 170 13.78 -19.86 -8.25
N GLU A 171 13.34 -21.02 -7.74
CA GLU A 171 14.16 -22.24 -7.65
C GLU A 171 14.76 -22.66 -9.00
N GLN A 172 14.01 -22.54 -10.09
CA GLN A 172 14.47 -22.88 -11.45
C GLN A 172 15.55 -21.92 -11.99
N SER A 173 15.61 -20.69 -11.48
CA SER A 173 16.60 -19.68 -11.88
C SER A 173 17.91 -19.77 -11.08
N GLY A 174 17.86 -20.36 -9.88
CA GLY A 174 18.95 -20.36 -8.91
C GLY A 174 19.13 -19.06 -8.12
N ASN A 175 18.34 -18.01 -8.39
CA ASN A 175 18.44 -16.74 -7.65
C ASN A 175 17.79 -16.84 -6.25
N PHE A 176 18.61 -17.24 -5.28
CA PHE A 176 18.27 -17.19 -3.85
C PHE A 176 18.77 -15.91 -3.14
N GLU A 177 19.63 -15.13 -3.80
CA GLU A 177 20.13 -13.84 -3.32
C GLU A 177 19.09 -12.74 -3.59
N VAL A 178 17.96 -12.81 -2.87
CA VAL A 178 16.85 -11.87 -2.97
C VAL A 178 16.51 -11.35 -1.57
N GLU A 179 16.68 -10.05 -1.33
CA GLU A 179 16.33 -9.40 -0.08
C GLU A 179 14.81 -9.39 0.20
N GLY A 180 14.42 -8.95 1.41
CA GLY A 180 13.03 -8.72 1.79
C GLY A 180 12.36 -9.91 2.50
N ILE A 181 11.26 -9.61 3.19
CA ILE A 181 10.45 -10.52 4.03
C ILE A 181 8.96 -10.11 3.94
N ASP A 182 8.14 -10.46 4.94
CA ASP A 182 6.79 -9.92 5.07
C ASP A 182 6.80 -8.68 5.99
N SER A 183 6.15 -7.60 5.55
CA SER A 183 5.71 -6.45 6.35
C SER A 183 4.25 -6.67 6.80
N THR A 184 3.89 -6.26 8.02
CA THR A 184 2.50 -6.34 8.54
C THR A 184 2.17 -5.17 9.47
N ASN A 185 1.13 -4.39 9.11
CA ASN A 185 0.35 -3.53 10.02
C ASN A 185 -1.03 -3.29 9.37
N ALA A 186 -1.92 -4.28 9.46
CA ALA A 186 -3.21 -4.24 8.76
C ALA A 186 -3.05 -3.85 7.27
N CYS A 187 -4.04 -3.17 6.71
CA CYS A 187 -4.07 -2.66 5.34
C CYS A 187 -2.92 -1.70 4.95
N TYR A 188 -2.11 -1.20 5.90
CA TYR A 188 -0.97 -0.33 5.60
C TYR A 188 0.25 -1.10 5.05
N ALA A 189 0.35 -2.41 5.29
CA ALA A 189 1.57 -3.17 5.08
C ALA A 189 2.17 -3.07 3.66
N GLY A 190 1.32 -3.08 2.63
CA GLY A 190 1.75 -2.91 1.23
C GLY A 190 2.37 -1.53 0.95
N THR A 191 1.88 -0.47 1.60
CA THR A 191 2.48 0.86 1.55
C THR A 191 3.84 0.89 2.25
N ASN A 192 4.03 0.09 3.31
CA ASN A 192 5.33 -0.06 3.96
C ASN A 192 6.35 -0.79 3.05
N ALA A 193 5.96 -1.92 2.45
CA ALA A 193 6.80 -2.68 1.53
C ALA A 193 7.21 -1.88 0.29
N LEU A 194 6.33 -1.02 -0.24
CA LEU A 194 6.66 -0.05 -1.29
C LEU A 194 7.76 0.92 -0.84
N PHE A 195 7.64 1.53 0.35
CA PHE A 195 8.64 2.47 0.85
C PHE A 195 9.98 1.80 1.15
N ASN A 196 9.98 0.60 1.72
CA ASN A 196 11.20 -0.17 1.98
C ASN A 196 11.92 -0.52 0.67
N THR A 197 11.18 -0.88 -0.37
CA THR A 197 11.73 -1.25 -1.68
C THR A 197 12.24 -0.04 -2.46
N ILE A 198 11.55 1.10 -2.42
CA ILE A 198 12.07 2.37 -2.98
C ILE A 198 13.35 2.77 -2.24
N ALA A 199 13.36 2.75 -0.90
CA ALA A 199 14.54 3.10 -0.10
C ALA A 199 15.74 2.17 -0.34
N TRP A 200 15.49 0.89 -0.66
CA TRP A 200 16.52 -0.04 -1.11
C TRP A 200 17.06 0.36 -2.51
N CYS A 201 16.20 0.63 -3.49
CA CYS A 201 16.58 1.12 -4.83
C CYS A 201 17.30 2.50 -4.82
N GLU A 202 17.06 3.32 -3.80
CA GLU A 202 17.72 4.62 -3.59
C GLU A 202 19.02 4.51 -2.75
N SER A 203 19.30 3.36 -2.13
CA SER A 203 20.45 3.17 -1.24
C SER A 203 21.76 3.01 -2.01
N CYS A 204 22.73 3.91 -1.76
CA CYS A 204 24.07 3.81 -2.34
C CYS A 204 24.95 2.69 -1.75
N THR A 205 24.47 1.93 -0.76
CA THR A 205 25.20 0.83 -0.12
C THR A 205 24.50 -0.53 -0.18
N LEU A 206 23.21 -0.57 -0.51
CA LEU A 206 22.41 -1.81 -0.57
C LEU A 206 21.82 -2.10 -1.96
N PHE A 207 21.80 -1.12 -2.87
CA PHE A 207 21.30 -1.33 -4.23
C PHE A 207 22.34 -2.07 -5.09
N ASP A 208 21.93 -3.20 -5.66
CA ASP A 208 22.75 -4.06 -6.52
C ASP A 208 22.49 -3.84 -8.03
N GLY A 209 21.59 -2.92 -8.37
CA GLY A 209 21.16 -2.64 -9.75
C GLY A 209 19.97 -3.47 -10.25
N ARG A 210 19.51 -4.48 -9.51
CA ARG A 210 18.37 -5.33 -9.87
C ARG A 210 17.02 -4.67 -9.51
N PHE A 211 15.92 -5.21 -10.00
CA PHE A 211 14.58 -4.73 -9.63
C PHE A 211 14.19 -5.15 -8.21
N GLY A 212 13.35 -4.34 -7.58
CA GLY A 212 12.57 -4.73 -6.41
C GLY A 212 11.16 -5.14 -6.81
N LEU A 213 10.59 -6.12 -6.11
CA LEU A 213 9.23 -6.62 -6.34
C LEU A 213 8.43 -6.49 -5.05
N VAL A 214 7.36 -5.70 -5.08
CA VAL A 214 6.46 -5.49 -3.94
C VAL A 214 5.18 -6.25 -4.19
N VAL A 215 4.79 -7.14 -3.28
CA VAL A 215 3.56 -7.93 -3.40
C VAL A 215 2.62 -7.60 -2.25
N CYS A 216 1.43 -7.12 -2.56
CA CYS A 216 0.36 -6.90 -1.59
C CYS A 216 -0.67 -8.00 -1.77
N GLY A 217 -1.19 -8.63 -0.71
CA GLY A 217 -2.15 -9.72 -0.88
C GLY A 217 -2.91 -10.06 0.40
N ASP A 218 -4.23 -10.18 0.29
CA ASP A 218 -5.11 -10.37 1.45
C ASP A 218 -6.47 -11.00 1.12
N ILE A 219 -7.05 -11.64 2.14
CA ILE A 219 -8.42 -12.16 2.15
C ILE A 219 -9.18 -11.50 3.30
N ALA A 220 -10.09 -10.59 2.97
CA ALA A 220 -10.89 -9.82 3.92
C ALA A 220 -12.23 -10.50 4.21
N VAL A 221 -12.26 -11.33 5.25
CA VAL A 221 -13.47 -12.00 5.73
C VAL A 221 -13.93 -11.50 7.09
N TYR A 222 -15.24 -11.55 7.31
CA TYR A 222 -15.92 -11.07 8.51
C TYR A 222 -17.03 -12.04 8.95
N PRO A 223 -17.34 -12.10 10.26
CA PRO A 223 -18.42 -12.94 10.77
C PRO A 223 -19.78 -12.49 10.22
N ARG A 224 -20.81 -13.32 10.35
CA ARG A 224 -22.17 -12.95 9.92
C ARG A 224 -22.63 -11.69 10.64
N GLY A 225 -22.89 -10.63 9.90
CA GLY A 225 -23.19 -9.30 10.43
C GLY A 225 -22.87 -8.19 9.43
N PRO A 226 -23.03 -6.91 9.81
CA PRO A 226 -22.97 -5.77 8.88
C PRO A 226 -21.61 -5.56 8.21
N ALA A 227 -20.52 -6.14 8.73
CA ALA A 227 -19.19 -6.09 8.12
C ALA A 227 -18.97 -7.12 7.01
N ARG A 228 -19.82 -8.15 6.87
CA ARG A 228 -19.67 -9.18 5.83
C ARG A 228 -19.75 -8.61 4.41
N ALA A 229 -20.57 -7.58 4.20
CA ALA A 229 -20.68 -6.87 2.93
C ALA A 229 -19.49 -5.92 2.62
N THR A 230 -18.53 -5.75 3.53
CA THR A 230 -17.28 -5.00 3.34
C THR A 230 -16.04 -5.89 3.25
N GLY A 231 -16.22 -7.19 3.02
CA GLY A 231 -15.14 -8.11 2.69
C GLY A 231 -14.60 -7.92 1.26
N GLY A 232 -13.74 -8.85 0.85
CA GLY A 232 -13.12 -8.88 -0.48
C GLY A 232 -11.89 -9.78 -0.49
N ALA A 233 -11.27 -9.97 -1.64
CA ALA A 233 -10.02 -10.72 -1.78
C ALA A 233 -9.25 -10.28 -3.02
N GLY A 234 -7.92 -10.30 -2.95
CA GLY A 234 -7.06 -10.05 -4.09
C GLY A 234 -5.60 -9.79 -3.71
N ALA A 235 -4.76 -9.64 -4.74
CA ALA A 235 -3.35 -9.32 -4.62
C ALA A 235 -2.91 -8.34 -5.72
N VAL A 236 -1.82 -7.61 -5.51
CA VAL A 236 -1.18 -6.71 -6.48
C VAL A 236 0.33 -6.89 -6.40
N ALA A 237 0.99 -7.02 -7.55
CA ALA A 237 2.44 -6.96 -7.66
C ALA A 237 2.86 -5.63 -8.32
N LEU A 238 3.90 -5.01 -7.78
CA LEU A 238 4.53 -3.78 -8.30
C LEU A 238 6.01 -4.06 -8.57
N LEU A 239 6.47 -3.85 -9.80
CA LEU A 239 7.91 -3.85 -10.11
C LEU A 239 8.47 -2.46 -9.86
N ILE A 240 9.49 -2.37 -9.03
CA ILE A 240 10.13 -1.14 -8.55
C ILE A 240 11.58 -1.10 -9.03
N GLY A 241 12.05 0.07 -9.45
CA GLY A 241 13.45 0.24 -9.86
C GLY A 241 13.65 1.45 -10.76
N ARG A 242 14.74 1.41 -11.53
CA ARG A 242 15.15 2.41 -12.51
C ARG A 242 15.00 1.84 -13.92
N ALA A 243 15.02 2.69 -14.95
CA ALA A 243 15.01 2.21 -16.34
C ALA A 243 16.26 1.34 -16.62
N GLN A 244 16.11 0.31 -17.46
CA GLN A 244 17.21 -0.55 -17.91
C GLN A 244 17.16 -0.76 -19.43
N PRO A 245 17.23 0.30 -20.24
CA PRO A 245 16.85 0.24 -21.66
C PRO A 245 17.68 -0.72 -22.52
N GLN A 246 18.90 -1.08 -22.09
CA GLN A 246 19.78 -2.03 -22.76
C GLN A 246 19.29 -3.49 -22.66
N ARG A 247 18.50 -3.82 -21.63
CA ARG A 247 18.00 -5.18 -21.35
C ARG A 247 16.48 -5.27 -21.37
N TYR A 248 15.82 -4.22 -20.88
CA TYR A 248 14.38 -4.08 -20.77
C TYR A 248 13.91 -2.76 -21.40
N PRO A 249 14.05 -2.58 -22.74
CA PRO A 249 13.59 -1.38 -23.44
C PRO A 249 12.07 -1.15 -23.34
N GLN A 250 11.30 -2.16 -22.92
CA GLN A 250 9.87 -2.06 -22.65
C GLN A 250 9.50 -1.65 -21.21
N LEU A 251 10.50 -1.38 -20.34
CA LEU A 251 10.31 -1.03 -18.93
C LEU A 251 10.98 0.31 -18.60
N GLU A 252 10.15 1.33 -18.41
CA GLU A 252 10.50 2.63 -17.83
C GLU A 252 9.64 2.87 -16.57
N PRO A 253 10.11 3.66 -15.58
CA PRO A 253 9.28 4.08 -14.46
C PRO A 253 8.04 4.87 -14.94
N ILE A 254 6.84 4.36 -14.68
CA ILE A 254 5.58 5.05 -15.00
C ILE A 254 5.19 6.02 -13.88
N LEU A 255 5.42 5.61 -12.62
CA LEU A 255 5.08 6.37 -11.42
C LEU A 255 6.32 6.54 -10.52
N VAL A 256 6.79 7.78 -10.37
CA VAL A 256 7.95 8.14 -9.52
C VAL A 256 7.47 8.81 -8.24
N LEU A 257 8.05 8.46 -7.08
CA LEU A 257 7.72 9.10 -5.80
C LEU A 257 8.23 10.55 -5.79
N GLU A 258 7.40 11.54 -5.43
CA GLU A 258 7.87 12.93 -5.34
C GLU A 258 8.65 13.16 -4.02
N PRO A 259 9.97 13.47 -4.07
CA PRO A 259 10.80 13.52 -2.87
C PRO A 259 10.34 14.59 -1.87
N GLY A 260 10.35 14.23 -0.58
CA GLY A 260 9.88 15.08 0.52
C GLY A 260 8.35 15.13 0.70
N LEU A 261 7.55 14.85 -0.33
CA LEU A 261 6.08 14.88 -0.30
C LEU A 261 5.46 13.59 0.22
N LYS A 262 5.93 13.12 1.38
CA LYS A 262 5.39 11.99 2.15
C LYS A 262 5.20 12.41 3.61
N SER A 263 3.95 12.51 4.07
CA SER A 263 3.60 12.63 5.49
C SER A 263 3.15 11.28 6.04
N SER A 264 3.27 11.09 7.35
CA SER A 264 2.82 9.89 8.05
C SER A 264 2.22 10.22 9.42
N HIS A 265 1.40 9.31 9.92
CA HIS A 265 0.88 9.29 11.28
C HIS A 265 0.80 7.84 11.77
N PHE A 266 1.20 7.64 13.03
CA PHE A 266 1.11 6.38 13.75
C PHE A 266 0.59 6.72 15.16
N GLU A 267 -0.26 5.85 15.71
CA GLU A 267 -0.89 5.99 17.02
C GLU A 267 -1.22 4.58 17.54
N ASN A 268 -1.32 4.38 18.85
CA ASN A 268 -1.69 3.08 19.43
C ASN A 268 -3.22 3.02 19.59
N THR A 269 -3.89 2.20 18.77
CA THR A 269 -5.37 2.10 18.72
C THR A 269 -5.85 0.66 18.68
N TRP A 270 -7.05 0.42 19.22
CA TRP A 270 -7.70 -0.90 19.24
C TRP A 270 -8.98 -0.91 18.39
N ASP A 271 -8.91 -0.24 17.23
CA ASP A 271 -10.05 0.05 16.38
C ASP A 271 -10.43 -1.12 15.46
N PHE A 272 -9.42 -1.85 14.97
CA PHE A 272 -9.54 -3.16 14.31
C PHE A 272 -8.24 -3.94 14.56
N PHE A 273 -8.34 -5.20 14.99
CA PHE A 273 -7.19 -6.05 15.29
C PHE A 273 -7.52 -7.55 15.28
N LYS A 274 -6.50 -8.38 15.02
CA LYS A 274 -6.55 -9.85 15.07
C LYS A 274 -5.65 -10.35 16.22
N PRO A 275 -6.18 -10.55 17.45
CA PRO A 275 -5.34 -10.84 18.61
C PRO A 275 -4.81 -12.27 18.58
N ALA A 276 -3.49 -12.47 18.72
CA ALA A 276 -2.81 -13.77 18.56
C ALA A 276 -3.30 -14.91 19.50
N ARG A 277 -4.06 -14.60 20.55
CA ARG A 277 -4.69 -15.59 21.44
C ARG A 277 -5.94 -16.24 20.82
N ARG A 278 -6.55 -15.60 19.82
CA ARG A 278 -7.68 -16.13 19.04
C ARG A 278 -7.13 -16.73 17.75
N GLN A 279 -7.22 -18.05 17.62
CA GLN A 279 -6.59 -18.86 16.56
C GLN A 279 -7.62 -19.71 15.81
N ASP A 280 -8.76 -19.91 16.46
CA ASP A 280 -10.04 -20.49 16.02
C ASP A 280 -10.72 -19.76 14.84
N THR A 281 -10.22 -18.61 14.40
CA THR A 281 -10.87 -17.84 13.33
C THR A 281 -9.94 -16.83 12.66
N GLU A 282 -10.22 -16.57 11.38
CA GLU A 282 -9.64 -15.47 10.58
C GLU A 282 -10.25 -14.11 10.95
N TYR A 283 -11.39 -14.10 11.65
CA TYR A 283 -12.21 -12.91 11.87
C TYR A 283 -11.58 -11.89 12.83
N PRO A 284 -11.48 -10.61 12.43
CA PRO A 284 -10.96 -9.54 13.28
C PRO A 284 -11.96 -9.12 14.37
N ILE A 285 -11.43 -8.60 15.48
CA ILE A 285 -12.19 -7.77 16.41
C ILE A 285 -12.21 -6.36 15.83
N VAL A 286 -13.39 -5.76 15.68
CA VAL A 286 -13.56 -4.44 15.04
C VAL A 286 -14.56 -3.57 15.80
N ASN A 287 -14.12 -2.37 16.18
CA ASN A 287 -14.97 -1.28 16.61
C ASN A 287 -15.19 -0.34 15.42
N GLY A 288 -16.25 -0.59 14.64
CA GLY A 288 -16.52 0.17 13.41
C GLY A 288 -16.71 1.68 13.62
N THR A 289 -17.11 2.11 14.82
CA THR A 289 -17.18 3.54 15.18
C THR A 289 -15.79 4.13 15.36
N GLU A 290 -14.93 3.49 16.18
CA GLU A 290 -13.57 3.99 16.38
C GLU A 290 -12.70 3.85 15.13
N SER A 291 -12.90 2.81 14.29
CA SER A 291 -12.13 2.64 13.06
C SER A 291 -12.39 3.76 12.04
N ILE A 292 -13.62 4.27 11.96
CA ILE A 292 -13.94 5.46 11.15
C ILE A 292 -13.35 6.74 11.77
N ALA A 293 -13.37 6.89 13.10
CA ALA A 293 -12.74 8.03 13.77
C ALA A 293 -11.21 8.03 13.60
N CYS A 294 -10.57 6.86 13.77
CA CYS A 294 -9.17 6.58 13.48
C CYS A 294 -8.82 6.95 12.04
N TYR A 295 -9.57 6.44 11.05
CA TYR A 295 -9.33 6.74 9.64
C TYR A 295 -9.36 8.26 9.36
N PHE A 296 -10.39 8.98 9.83
CA PHE A 296 -10.46 10.43 9.61
C PHE A 296 -9.40 11.20 10.40
N ARG A 297 -9.06 10.78 11.61
CA ARG A 297 -7.98 11.35 12.43
C ARG A 297 -6.63 11.24 11.71
N ALA A 298 -6.29 10.05 11.23
CA ALA A 298 -5.09 9.82 10.43
C ALA A 298 -5.09 10.61 9.12
N LEU A 299 -6.24 10.71 8.44
CA LEU A 299 -6.39 11.46 7.21
C LEU A 299 -6.13 12.96 7.40
N ASP A 300 -6.79 13.59 8.38
CA ASP A 300 -6.62 15.01 8.68
C ASP A 300 -5.16 15.34 9.02
N ILE A 301 -4.53 14.51 9.87
CA ILE A 301 -3.16 14.70 10.33
C ILE A 301 -2.16 14.53 9.18
N CYS A 302 -2.32 13.49 8.35
CA CYS A 302 -1.47 13.29 7.19
C CYS A 302 -1.68 14.40 6.16
N TYR A 303 -2.92 14.85 5.93
CA TYR A 303 -3.23 15.90 4.96
C TYR A 303 -2.64 17.26 5.36
N THR A 304 -2.86 17.73 6.59
CA THR A 304 -2.26 19.00 7.05
C THR A 304 -0.73 18.97 6.98
N ARG A 305 -0.11 17.83 7.31
CA ARG A 305 1.35 17.62 7.20
C ARG A 305 1.84 17.54 5.75
N PHE A 306 1.07 16.95 4.85
CA PHE A 306 1.39 16.83 3.42
C PHE A 306 1.33 18.19 2.73
N THR A 307 0.21 18.89 2.89
CA THR A 307 -0.04 20.22 2.32
C THR A 307 0.96 21.26 2.83
N GLY A 308 1.33 21.20 4.13
CA GLY A 308 2.42 22.02 4.67
C GLY A 308 3.80 21.76 4.05
N ARG A 309 4.08 20.54 3.57
CA ARG A 309 5.33 20.23 2.83
C ARG A 309 5.28 20.78 1.40
N VAL A 310 4.12 20.68 0.73
CA VAL A 310 3.91 21.27 -0.61
C VAL A 310 4.12 22.79 -0.58
N GLU A 311 3.57 23.49 0.42
CA GLU A 311 3.85 24.92 0.62
C GLU A 311 5.35 25.20 0.82
N GLN A 312 6.02 24.45 1.69
CA GLN A 312 7.46 24.65 1.97
C GLN A 312 8.33 24.42 0.73
N GLN A 313 8.01 23.42 -0.07
CA GLN A 313 8.70 23.14 -1.33
C GLN A 313 8.45 24.24 -2.36
N THR A 314 7.20 24.66 -2.55
CA THR A 314 6.83 25.78 -3.44
C THR A 314 7.54 27.07 -3.05
N ARG A 315 7.61 27.39 -1.75
CA ARG A 315 8.36 28.56 -1.24
C ARG A 315 9.86 28.46 -1.54
N ARG A 316 10.48 27.30 -1.31
CA ARG A 316 11.90 27.05 -1.63
C ARG A 316 12.19 27.22 -3.12
N THR A 317 11.37 26.64 -4.00
CA THR A 317 11.50 26.77 -5.46
C THR A 317 11.34 28.22 -5.92
N ARG A 318 10.38 28.98 -5.38
CA ARG A 318 10.21 30.41 -5.69
C ARG A 318 11.41 31.27 -5.28
N VAL A 319 12.00 31.01 -4.10
CA VAL A 319 13.23 31.71 -3.64
C VAL A 319 14.41 31.37 -4.55
N TRP A 320 14.64 30.07 -4.82
CA TRP A 320 15.74 29.64 -5.70
C TRP A 320 15.66 30.28 -7.09
N LEU A 321 14.48 30.28 -7.73
CA LEU A 321 14.26 30.91 -9.03
C LEU A 321 14.55 32.43 -9.04
N ALA A 322 14.26 33.13 -7.94
CA ALA A 322 14.57 34.54 -7.78
C ALA A 322 16.09 34.78 -7.56
N GLU A 323 16.79 33.88 -6.88
CA GLU A 323 18.24 33.99 -6.66
C GLU A 323 19.10 33.62 -7.89
N THR A 324 18.58 32.78 -8.79
CA THR A 324 19.24 32.39 -10.05
C THR A 324 19.01 33.39 -11.17
N SER A 325 17.83 34.01 -11.26
CA SER A 325 17.46 34.88 -12.40
C SER A 325 18.15 36.25 -12.44
N GLY A 326 18.92 36.61 -11.40
CA GLY A 326 19.66 37.87 -11.31
C GLY A 326 21.16 37.82 -11.59
N ARG A 327 21.71 36.68 -12.07
CA ARG A 327 23.18 36.48 -12.21
C ARG A 327 23.66 36.54 -13.67
N PRO A 328 24.61 37.41 -14.02
CA PRO A 328 25.29 37.36 -15.33
C PRO A 328 26.01 36.02 -15.52
N GLY A 329 25.90 35.42 -16.71
CA GLY A 329 26.54 34.13 -17.05
C GLY A 329 25.69 32.88 -16.80
N ALA A 330 24.40 33.01 -16.48
CA ALA A 330 23.49 31.89 -16.24
C ALA A 330 23.34 30.90 -17.43
N GLU A 331 23.73 31.29 -18.65
CA GLU A 331 23.67 30.45 -19.86
C GLU A 331 24.69 29.30 -19.89
N GLN A 332 25.64 29.24 -18.94
CA GLN A 332 26.68 28.18 -18.88
C GLN A 332 26.72 27.41 -17.55
N VAL A 333 25.56 27.17 -16.91
CA VAL A 333 25.45 26.12 -15.89
C VAL A 333 25.51 24.76 -16.58
N THR A 334 26.73 24.25 -16.76
CA THR A 334 26.97 22.93 -17.36
C THR A 334 26.28 21.82 -16.55
N GLU A 335 25.75 20.82 -17.25
CA GLU A 335 24.93 19.73 -16.73
C GLU A 335 25.53 19.03 -15.50
N GLN A 336 26.85 18.83 -15.50
CA GLN A 336 27.60 18.22 -14.39
C GLN A 336 27.66 19.08 -13.12
N GLN A 337 27.52 20.41 -13.20
CA GLN A 337 27.48 21.28 -12.03
C GLN A 337 26.09 21.31 -11.37
N SER A 338 25.02 21.14 -12.15
CA SER A 338 23.65 20.98 -11.62
C SER A 338 23.58 19.79 -10.65
N LEU A 339 24.07 18.63 -11.10
CA LEU A 339 24.02 17.35 -10.37
C LEU A 339 24.67 17.40 -8.97
N ARG A 340 25.66 18.27 -8.75
CA ARG A 340 26.34 18.41 -7.44
C ARG A 340 25.53 19.18 -6.40
N CYS A 341 24.50 19.93 -6.81
CA CYS A 341 23.56 20.59 -5.89
C CYS A 341 22.24 19.82 -5.71
N THR A 342 21.84 18.96 -6.67
CA THR A 342 20.53 18.27 -6.67
C THR A 342 20.28 17.40 -5.44
N LEU A 343 21.33 16.89 -4.79
CA LEU A 343 21.25 16.08 -3.57
C LEU A 343 20.73 16.83 -2.33
N LEU A 344 20.65 18.17 -2.35
CA LEU A 344 20.04 18.99 -1.30
C LEU A 344 18.82 19.80 -1.77
N THR A 345 18.61 19.91 -3.09
CA THR A 345 17.42 20.53 -3.71
C THR A 345 16.89 19.64 -4.83
N SER A 346 15.88 18.82 -4.54
CA SER A 346 15.33 17.79 -5.42
C SER A 346 14.45 18.35 -6.55
N THR A 347 15.06 19.04 -7.51
CA THR A 347 14.43 19.57 -8.73
C THR A 347 15.15 19.09 -9.99
N ALA A 348 15.15 17.78 -10.21
CA ALA A 348 15.68 17.14 -11.44
C ALA A 348 14.69 17.15 -12.62
N PHE A 349 13.44 17.57 -12.40
CA PHE A 349 12.38 17.66 -13.42
C PHE A 349 12.13 19.11 -13.86
N ALA A 350 13.19 19.82 -14.19
CA ALA A 350 13.15 21.24 -14.59
C ALA A 350 12.93 21.41 -16.11
N GLU A 351 11.82 20.90 -16.64
CA GLU A 351 11.30 21.48 -17.89
C GLU A 351 10.76 22.90 -17.63
N PRO A 352 10.87 23.84 -18.59
CA PRO A 352 10.33 25.21 -18.44
C PRO A 352 8.81 25.30 -18.28
N SER A 353 8.09 24.18 -18.38
CA SER A 353 6.62 24.06 -18.38
C SER A 353 6.01 23.93 -16.97
N VAL A 354 6.80 23.59 -15.94
CA VAL A 354 6.28 23.26 -14.60
C VAL A 354 6.02 24.51 -13.76
N THR A 355 4.78 25.02 -13.78
CA THR A 355 4.36 26.12 -12.90
C THR A 355 4.38 25.71 -11.41
N PRO A 356 4.96 26.53 -10.50
CA PRO A 356 4.95 26.24 -9.07
C PRO A 356 3.52 26.30 -8.51
N VAL A 357 2.94 25.13 -8.23
CA VAL A 357 1.57 24.94 -7.70
C VAL A 357 1.27 25.98 -6.61
N ALA A 358 0.24 26.79 -6.84
CA ALA A 358 0.13 28.09 -6.18
C ALA A 358 -0.02 27.97 -4.65
N ASP A 359 -0.94 27.10 -4.24
CA ASP A 359 -1.33 26.72 -2.88
C ASP A 359 -1.63 25.21 -2.84
N ALA A 360 -1.73 24.63 -1.64
CA ALA A 360 -1.65 23.17 -1.45
C ALA A 360 -3.01 22.45 -1.26
N ASP A 361 -4.13 23.02 -1.68
CA ASP A 361 -5.49 22.50 -1.42
C ASP A 361 -5.97 21.41 -2.42
N ALA A 362 -7.09 20.74 -2.11
CA ALA A 362 -7.65 19.65 -2.93
C ALA A 362 -8.24 20.09 -4.29
N THR A 363 -8.36 21.39 -4.59
CA THR A 363 -8.65 21.87 -5.94
C THR A 363 -7.41 21.79 -6.84
N GLN A 364 -6.21 21.97 -6.26
CA GLN A 364 -4.92 22.01 -6.96
C GLN A 364 -4.27 20.63 -7.15
N LEU A 365 -4.65 19.61 -6.36
CA LEU A 365 -4.21 18.23 -6.59
C LEU A 365 -4.83 17.68 -7.87
N ASP A 366 -4.07 17.09 -8.80
CA ASP A 366 -4.65 16.51 -10.02
C ASP A 366 -5.59 15.35 -9.70
N TYR A 367 -5.09 14.33 -9.00
CA TYR A 367 -5.86 13.15 -8.59
C TYR A 367 -5.53 12.69 -7.16
N VAL A 368 -6.48 12.02 -6.50
CA VAL A 368 -6.33 11.46 -5.15
C VAL A 368 -6.88 10.03 -5.08
N VAL A 369 -6.07 9.10 -4.58
CA VAL A 369 -6.36 7.68 -4.42
C VAL A 369 -6.30 7.30 -2.94
N PHE A 370 -7.26 6.49 -2.47
CA PHE A 370 -7.36 6.08 -1.07
C PHE A 370 -7.36 4.56 -0.93
N HIS A 371 -6.85 4.05 0.19
CA HIS A 371 -7.25 2.73 0.68
C HIS A 371 -8.78 2.73 0.90
N ALA A 372 -9.45 1.69 0.40
CA ALA A 372 -10.91 1.63 0.29
C ALA A 372 -11.49 0.36 0.94
N PRO A 373 -11.87 0.42 2.24
CA PRO A 373 -12.72 -0.59 2.87
C PRO A 373 -14.10 -0.67 2.22
N PHE A 374 -14.65 0.49 1.83
CA PHE A 374 -15.86 0.61 1.04
C PHE A 374 -15.95 2.01 0.41
N ASN A 375 -16.59 2.11 -0.76
CA ASN A 375 -16.58 3.34 -1.57
C ASN A 375 -17.20 4.57 -0.88
N LYS A 376 -18.21 4.39 -0.03
CA LYS A 376 -18.80 5.49 0.75
C LYS A 376 -17.79 6.12 1.72
N LEU A 377 -16.82 5.35 2.23
CA LEU A 377 -15.72 5.93 3.02
C LEU A 377 -14.84 6.80 2.12
N VAL A 378 -14.37 6.28 0.99
CA VAL A 378 -13.55 7.05 0.00
C VAL A 378 -14.19 8.39 -0.38
N ARG A 379 -15.49 8.41 -0.69
CA ARG A 379 -16.23 9.65 -1.00
C ARG A 379 -16.31 10.61 0.19
N LYS A 380 -16.43 10.10 1.42
CA LYS A 380 -16.30 10.92 2.65
C LYS A 380 -14.85 11.40 2.87
N SER A 381 -13.84 10.59 2.57
CA SER A 381 -12.42 10.93 2.70
C SER A 381 -12.04 12.09 1.79
N PHE A 382 -12.49 12.07 0.54
CA PHE A 382 -12.27 13.19 -0.38
C PHE A 382 -13.00 14.46 0.09
N ALA A 383 -14.27 14.34 0.50
CA ALA A 383 -15.01 15.45 1.11
C ALA A 383 -14.31 15.98 2.38
N ARG A 384 -13.66 15.12 3.16
CA ARG A 384 -12.89 15.50 4.35
C ARG A 384 -11.66 16.35 4.02
N LEU A 385 -11.00 16.12 2.88
CA LEU A 385 -9.92 17.01 2.41
C LEU A 385 -10.44 18.43 2.18
N VAL A 386 -11.55 18.57 1.45
CA VAL A 386 -12.20 19.86 1.18
C VAL A 386 -12.65 20.57 2.47
N LEU A 387 -13.02 19.83 3.53
CA LEU A 387 -13.28 20.42 4.85
C LEU A 387 -12.01 20.93 5.53
N ASN A 388 -10.88 20.23 5.40
CA ASN A 388 -9.59 20.73 5.90
C ASN A 388 -9.21 22.03 5.17
N ASP A 389 -9.38 22.07 3.84
CA ASP A 389 -9.10 23.26 3.03
C ASP A 389 -9.95 24.46 3.43
N TYR A 390 -11.26 24.30 3.61
CA TYR A 390 -12.15 25.40 4.04
C TYR A 390 -11.92 25.89 5.47
N LEU A 391 -11.20 25.13 6.30
CA LEU A 391 -10.77 25.54 7.63
C LEU A 391 -9.36 26.18 7.63
N ARG A 392 -8.46 25.72 6.75
CA ARG A 392 -7.11 26.29 6.54
C ARG A 392 -7.14 27.61 5.76
N TYR A 393 -7.97 27.68 4.73
CA TYR A 393 -8.08 28.77 3.76
C TYR A 393 -9.54 29.32 3.73
N PRO A 394 -9.93 30.16 4.71
CA PRO A 394 -11.27 30.78 4.80
C PRO A 394 -11.85 31.36 3.50
N GLU A 395 -10.98 31.90 2.66
CA GLU A 395 -11.25 32.55 1.38
C GLU A 395 -11.72 31.57 0.30
N LEU A 396 -11.22 30.33 0.26
CA LEU A 396 -11.69 29.31 -0.70
C LEU A 396 -13.19 29.03 -0.55
N ALA A 397 -13.68 28.96 0.70
CA ALA A 397 -15.10 28.80 1.00
C ALA A 397 -15.98 30.01 0.60
N SER A 398 -15.34 31.16 0.35
CA SER A 398 -15.98 32.39 -0.12
C SER A 398 -15.99 32.47 -1.65
N GLN A 399 -14.88 32.09 -2.30
CA GLN A 399 -14.70 32.10 -3.76
C GLN A 399 -15.45 30.96 -4.47
N HIS A 400 -15.49 29.77 -3.86
CA HIS A 400 -16.06 28.58 -4.49
C HIS A 400 -17.61 28.69 -4.57
N ARG A 401 -18.13 28.94 -5.77
CA ARG A 401 -19.56 29.26 -6.02
C ARG A 401 -20.54 28.17 -5.57
N ALA A 402 -20.08 26.92 -5.43
CA ALA A 402 -20.89 25.79 -4.96
C ALA A 402 -21.02 25.69 -3.43
N VAL A 403 -20.42 26.60 -2.66
CA VAL A 403 -20.54 26.62 -1.19
C VAL A 403 -21.85 27.29 -0.77
N SER A 404 -22.82 26.47 -0.35
CA SER A 404 -24.13 26.94 0.11
C SER A 404 -24.03 27.81 1.38
N GLY A 405 -24.99 28.71 1.57
CA GLY A 405 -25.08 29.55 2.78
C GLY A 405 -25.14 28.72 4.07
N ALA A 406 -25.78 27.55 4.02
CA ALA A 406 -25.81 26.59 5.13
C ALA A 406 -24.41 26.04 5.45
N LEU A 407 -23.59 25.71 4.44
CA LEU A 407 -22.21 25.26 4.67
C LEU A 407 -21.35 26.40 5.24
N ARG A 408 -21.48 27.63 4.74
CA ARG A 408 -20.80 28.81 5.31
C ARG A 408 -21.16 29.02 6.79
N ALA A 409 -22.44 28.85 7.15
CA ALA A 409 -22.89 28.96 8.54
C ALA A 409 -22.30 27.86 9.45
N GLN A 410 -22.15 26.62 8.96
CA GLN A 410 -21.50 25.55 9.74
C GLN A 410 -19.98 25.79 9.89
N LEU A 411 -19.29 26.18 8.82
CA LEU A 411 -17.86 26.53 8.87
C LEU A 411 -17.59 27.72 9.82
N ALA A 412 -18.50 28.70 9.87
CA ALA A 412 -18.42 29.83 10.79
C ALA A 412 -18.58 29.43 12.27
N LYS A 413 -19.30 28.33 12.59
CA LYS A 413 -19.34 27.78 13.96
C LYS A 413 -18.01 27.12 14.33
N LEU A 414 -17.43 26.34 13.41
CA LEU A 414 -16.14 25.67 13.65
C LEU A 414 -15.00 26.66 13.89
N LYS A 415 -14.98 27.80 13.18
CA LYS A 415 -14.04 28.91 13.37
C LYS A 415 -14.14 29.63 14.74
N ARG A 416 -15.20 29.38 15.53
CA ARG A 416 -15.35 29.93 16.90
C ARG A 416 -14.81 28.99 17.98
N LEU A 417 -14.39 27.78 17.62
CA LEU A 417 -13.68 26.89 18.52
C LEU A 417 -12.21 27.33 18.61
N PRO A 418 -11.54 27.18 19.76
CA PRO A 418 -10.10 27.39 19.84
C PRO A 418 -9.39 26.45 18.86
N ALA A 419 -8.22 26.87 18.35
CA ALA A 419 -7.47 26.12 17.35
C ALA A 419 -7.25 24.67 17.80
N HIS A 420 -7.92 23.72 17.13
CA HIS A 420 -7.96 22.34 17.57
C HIS A 420 -6.66 21.64 17.17
N LEU A 421 -5.67 21.73 18.05
CA LEU A 421 -4.46 20.93 18.02
C LEU A 421 -4.81 19.50 18.42
N ASN A 422 -4.41 18.53 17.60
CA ASN A 422 -4.39 17.12 17.99
C ASN A 422 -3.28 16.86 19.04
N PRO A 423 -3.17 15.62 19.58
CA PRO A 423 -2.09 15.26 20.51
C PRO A 423 -0.65 15.42 19.98
N THR A 424 -0.46 15.69 18.69
CA THR A 424 0.85 15.93 18.06
C THR A 424 1.07 17.39 17.63
N GLY A 425 0.27 18.33 18.14
CA GLY A 425 0.43 19.76 17.90
C GLY A 425 0.00 20.24 16.51
N VAL A 426 -0.73 19.41 15.74
CA VAL A 426 -1.19 19.73 14.39
C VAL A 426 -2.63 20.25 14.44
N CYS A 427 -2.89 21.41 13.83
CA CYS A 427 -4.23 21.94 13.66
C CYS A 427 -5.03 21.06 12.67
N VAL A 428 -6.18 20.55 13.11
CA VAL A 428 -7.05 19.64 12.34
C VAL A 428 -8.53 19.96 12.64
N PRO A 429 -9.50 19.55 11.81
CA PRO A 429 -10.92 19.74 12.11
C PRO A 429 -11.29 18.94 13.37
N PRO A 430 -12.04 19.51 14.34
CA PRO A 430 -12.29 18.88 15.64
C PRO A 430 -12.97 17.49 15.54
N PRO A 431 -12.67 16.51 16.42
CA PRO A 431 -13.27 15.18 16.40
C PRO A 431 -14.80 15.12 16.45
N SER A 432 -15.46 16.14 17.00
CA SER A 432 -16.92 16.29 16.94
C SER A 432 -17.47 16.31 15.51
N THR A 433 -16.66 16.75 14.54
CA THR A 433 -17.03 16.79 13.11
C THR A 433 -17.03 15.42 12.43
N TYR A 434 -16.48 14.35 13.03
CA TYR A 434 -16.57 12.99 12.47
C TYR A 434 -18.03 12.48 12.43
N TRP A 435 -18.88 12.99 13.34
CA TRP A 435 -20.23 12.50 13.57
C TRP A 435 -21.33 13.52 13.22
N ASP A 436 -20.97 14.77 12.86
CA ASP A 436 -21.91 15.77 12.35
C ASP A 436 -22.40 15.38 10.93
N ARG A 437 -23.55 14.71 10.90
CA ARG A 437 -24.22 14.28 9.67
C ARG A 437 -24.59 15.46 8.76
N THR A 438 -24.92 16.62 9.32
CA THR A 438 -25.34 17.81 8.57
C THR A 438 -24.14 18.46 7.89
N LEU A 439 -23.03 18.65 8.61
CA LEU A 439 -21.76 19.09 8.03
C LEU A 439 -21.28 18.12 6.95
N MET A 440 -21.26 16.81 7.25
CA MET A 440 -20.77 15.81 6.30
C MET A 440 -21.61 15.78 5.01
N GLN A 441 -22.94 15.93 5.10
CA GLN A 441 -23.82 16.01 3.92
C GLN A 441 -23.54 17.26 3.09
N LEU A 442 -23.48 18.44 3.71
CA LEU A 442 -23.20 19.71 3.03
C LEU A 442 -21.82 19.71 2.34
N VAL A 443 -20.81 19.10 2.96
CA VAL A 443 -19.47 18.99 2.36
C VAL A 443 -19.45 17.92 1.26
N LEU A 444 -20.20 16.81 1.38
CA LEU A 444 -20.36 15.82 0.30
C LEU A 444 -21.02 16.44 -0.94
N GLU A 445 -22.03 17.30 -0.77
CA GLU A 445 -22.68 18.03 -1.86
C GLU A 445 -21.71 19.02 -2.53
N CYS A 446 -21.00 19.82 -1.73
CA CYS A 446 -20.09 20.84 -2.24
C CYS A 446 -18.83 20.26 -2.92
N SER A 447 -18.34 19.11 -2.44
CA SER A 447 -17.14 18.44 -2.98
C SER A 447 -17.44 17.48 -4.15
N GLU A 448 -18.70 17.20 -4.45
CA GLU A 448 -19.10 16.22 -5.48
C GLU A 448 -18.46 16.45 -6.87
N PRO A 449 -18.36 17.68 -7.42
CA PRO A 449 -17.72 17.89 -8.72
C PRO A 449 -16.22 17.57 -8.70
N LEU A 450 -15.54 17.94 -7.61
CA LEU A 450 -14.11 17.67 -7.41
C LEU A 450 -13.87 16.17 -7.17
N TYR A 451 -14.73 15.50 -6.39
CA TYR A 451 -14.67 14.05 -6.19
C TYR A 451 -14.81 13.30 -7.52
N ARG A 452 -15.77 13.69 -8.37
CA ARG A 452 -15.99 13.07 -9.69
C ARG A 452 -14.79 13.21 -10.62
N ALA A 453 -14.14 14.37 -10.65
CA ALA A 453 -12.99 14.60 -11.50
C ALA A 453 -11.69 13.98 -10.96
N LYS A 454 -11.45 14.06 -9.65
CA LYS A 454 -10.12 13.82 -9.05
C LYS A 454 -9.98 12.50 -8.31
N CYS A 455 -11.08 11.81 -7.95
CA CYS A 455 -11.02 10.63 -7.07
C CYS A 455 -11.89 9.47 -7.55
N ALA A 456 -13.11 9.72 -8.03
CA ALA A 456 -14.03 8.69 -8.49
C ALA A 456 -13.47 7.71 -9.55
N PRO A 457 -12.61 8.13 -10.52
CA PRO A 457 -12.00 7.21 -11.50
C PRO A 457 -11.18 6.07 -10.85
N SER A 458 -10.56 6.33 -9.68
CA SER A 458 -9.79 5.32 -8.95
C SER A 458 -10.63 4.19 -8.35
N THR A 459 -11.97 4.29 -8.35
CA THR A 459 -12.80 3.48 -7.45
C THR A 459 -13.45 2.23 -8.06
N THR A 460 -13.27 1.97 -9.35
CA THR A 460 -13.98 0.90 -10.06
C THR A 460 -13.70 -0.49 -9.47
N LEU A 461 -12.43 -0.85 -9.23
CA LEU A 461 -12.07 -2.17 -8.69
C LEU A 461 -12.58 -2.36 -7.27
N ALA A 462 -12.32 -1.44 -6.34
CA ALA A 462 -12.81 -1.57 -4.96
C ALA A 462 -14.34 -1.56 -4.81
N ARG A 463 -15.09 -1.16 -5.86
CA ARG A 463 -16.56 -1.30 -5.97
C ARG A 463 -17.01 -2.64 -6.55
N GLN A 464 -16.13 -3.34 -7.27
CA GLN A 464 -16.40 -4.57 -8.01
C GLN A 464 -15.84 -5.83 -7.32
N THR A 465 -14.75 -5.73 -6.56
CA THR A 465 -14.13 -6.84 -5.82
C THR A 465 -14.28 -6.70 -4.30
N GLY A 466 -14.71 -5.56 -3.79
CA GLY A 466 -14.71 -5.26 -2.36
C GLY A 466 -13.32 -4.88 -1.83
N ASN A 467 -13.11 -5.08 -0.53
CA ASN A 467 -11.90 -4.69 0.19
C ASN A 467 -10.80 -5.76 0.07
N ALA A 468 -9.73 -5.49 -0.68
CA ALA A 468 -8.55 -6.35 -0.75
C ALA A 468 -7.42 -5.90 0.22
N TYR A 469 -7.80 -5.40 1.42
CA TYR A 469 -6.92 -4.84 2.46
C TYR A 469 -5.68 -4.09 1.92
N THR A 470 -4.48 -4.68 1.97
CA THR A 470 -3.22 -4.05 1.53
C THR A 470 -3.16 -3.76 0.03
N ALA A 471 -3.75 -4.63 -0.80
CA ALA A 471 -3.83 -4.46 -2.25
C ALA A 471 -4.84 -3.39 -2.68
N SER A 472 -5.79 -3.01 -1.80
CA SER A 472 -6.86 -2.04 -2.09
C SER A 472 -6.35 -0.70 -2.64
N LEU A 473 -5.28 -0.12 -2.04
CA LEU A 473 -4.74 1.16 -2.49
C LEU A 473 -4.17 1.09 -3.92
N PHE A 474 -3.41 0.03 -4.22
CA PHE A 474 -2.72 -0.11 -5.51
C PHE A 474 -3.65 -0.61 -6.63
N GLY A 475 -4.67 -1.40 -6.27
CA GLY A 475 -5.78 -1.71 -7.18
C GLY A 475 -6.55 -0.46 -7.61
N ASN A 476 -6.77 0.49 -6.68
CA ASN A 476 -7.41 1.77 -7.00
C ASN A 476 -6.51 2.69 -7.82
N LEU A 477 -5.19 2.67 -7.59
CA LEU A 477 -4.20 3.37 -8.41
C LEU A 477 -4.22 2.88 -9.86
N LEU A 478 -4.29 1.57 -10.05
CA LEU A 478 -4.42 0.92 -11.35
C LEU A 478 -5.72 1.33 -12.07
N CYS A 479 -6.85 1.41 -11.35
CA CYS A 479 -8.10 1.95 -11.91
C CYS A 479 -7.99 3.42 -12.34
N LEU A 480 -7.29 4.26 -11.59
CA LEU A 480 -7.09 5.66 -11.97
C LEU A 480 -6.31 5.76 -13.29
N LEU A 481 -5.22 5.01 -13.41
CA LEU A 481 -4.44 4.94 -14.66
C LEU A 481 -5.31 4.42 -15.82
N ASP A 482 -6.15 3.41 -15.60
CA ASP A 482 -7.00 2.83 -16.65
C ASP A 482 -8.06 3.80 -17.17
N ALA A 483 -8.75 4.49 -16.25
CA ALA A 483 -9.87 5.38 -16.54
C ALA A 483 -9.46 6.77 -17.04
N GLU A 484 -8.27 7.27 -16.66
CA GLU A 484 -7.76 8.61 -17.03
C GLU A 484 -6.45 8.51 -17.85
N ARG A 485 -6.23 7.38 -18.55
CA ARG A 485 -4.99 7.02 -19.28
C ARG A 485 -4.38 8.15 -20.11
N ASP A 486 -5.19 8.84 -20.92
CA ASP A 486 -4.75 9.91 -21.84
C ASP A 486 -4.49 11.26 -21.13
N ARG A 487 -4.80 11.34 -19.82
CA ARG A 487 -4.80 12.56 -19.02
C ARG A 487 -3.84 12.51 -17.85
N THR A 488 -3.45 11.31 -17.42
CA THR A 488 -2.56 11.09 -16.28
C THR A 488 -1.10 11.51 -16.52
N LEU A 489 -0.61 11.59 -17.75
CA LEU A 489 0.80 11.93 -18.01
C LEU A 489 1.18 13.33 -17.45
N GLY A 490 2.30 13.40 -16.74
CA GLY A 490 2.78 14.62 -16.07
C GLY A 490 2.05 14.99 -14.78
N LYS A 491 1.02 14.23 -14.38
CA LYS A 491 0.14 14.56 -13.24
C LYS A 491 0.66 14.07 -11.91
N ARG A 492 0.27 14.77 -10.83
CA ARG A 492 0.50 14.35 -9.44
C ARG A 492 -0.68 13.54 -8.92
N VAL A 493 -0.46 12.26 -8.65
CA VAL A 493 -1.38 11.40 -7.92
C VAL A 493 -1.02 11.43 -6.44
N VAL A 494 -1.95 11.82 -5.58
CA VAL A 494 -1.77 11.72 -4.11
C VAL A 494 -2.41 10.42 -3.61
N LEU A 495 -1.66 9.63 -2.86
CA LEU A 495 -2.09 8.35 -2.30
C LEU A 495 -2.22 8.44 -0.78
N PHE A 496 -3.31 7.92 -0.22
CA PHE A 496 -3.49 7.73 1.22
C PHE A 496 -3.58 6.26 1.58
N GLY A 497 -2.46 5.71 2.08
CA GLY A 497 -2.38 4.38 2.67
C GLY A 497 -2.73 4.43 4.16
N PHE A 498 -3.58 3.52 4.60
CA PHE A 498 -4.07 3.42 5.98
C PHE A 498 -4.17 1.95 6.39
N GLY A 499 -3.92 1.67 7.67
CA GLY A 499 -4.21 0.42 8.34
C GLY A 499 -4.44 0.67 9.84
N SER A 500 -5.42 -0.02 10.41
CA SER A 500 -5.77 0.06 11.83
C SER A 500 -4.66 -0.39 12.77
N GLY A 501 -4.75 -0.01 14.05
CA GLY A 501 -3.76 -0.32 15.08
C GLY A 501 -2.85 0.80 15.60
N MET A 502 -2.48 1.88 14.90
CA MET A 502 -2.71 2.28 13.50
C MET A 502 -1.46 2.87 12.83
N ALA A 503 -1.42 2.76 11.50
CA ALA A 503 -0.39 3.29 10.63
C ALA A 503 -1.00 3.94 9.38
N ALA A 504 -0.55 5.13 9.04
CA ALA A 504 -0.99 5.85 7.84
C ALA A 504 0.12 6.69 7.21
N SER A 505 0.09 6.82 5.88
CA SER A 505 0.89 7.78 5.14
C SER A 505 0.10 8.40 3.99
N MET A 506 0.29 9.70 3.79
CA MET A 506 -0.12 10.39 2.57
C MET A 506 1.12 10.80 1.77
N TYR A 507 1.17 10.42 0.50
CA TYR A 507 2.33 10.64 -0.36
C TYR A 507 1.95 11.01 -1.79
N ALA A 508 2.80 11.76 -2.47
CA ALA A 508 2.63 12.09 -3.88
C ALA A 508 3.50 11.21 -4.77
N MET A 509 2.94 10.75 -5.88
CA MET A 509 3.69 10.19 -7.00
C MET A 509 3.37 10.98 -8.27
N ARG A 510 4.37 11.13 -9.15
CA ARG A 510 4.22 11.75 -10.46
C ARG A 510 4.17 10.67 -11.54
N VAL A 511 3.21 10.78 -12.43
CA VAL A 511 3.16 9.96 -13.65
C VAL A 511 4.14 10.59 -14.64
N VAL A 512 5.21 9.88 -14.98
CA VAL A 512 6.28 10.40 -15.86
C VAL A 512 6.31 9.75 -17.24
N ALA A 513 5.67 8.57 -17.40
CA ALA A 513 5.52 7.87 -18.67
C ALA A 513 4.06 7.42 -18.91
N SER A 514 3.74 7.00 -20.14
CA SER A 514 2.37 6.62 -20.51
C SER A 514 1.97 5.24 -19.95
N PRO A 515 0.84 5.10 -19.23
CA PRO A 515 0.40 3.82 -18.69
C PRO A 515 -0.15 2.86 -19.76
N GLU A 516 -0.37 3.29 -21.00
CA GLU A 516 -1.05 2.52 -22.05
C GLU A 516 -0.40 1.14 -22.35
N ALA A 517 0.91 1.01 -22.18
CA ALA A 517 1.62 -0.28 -22.35
C ALA A 517 1.45 -1.22 -21.14
N LEU A 518 1.25 -0.68 -19.95
CA LEU A 518 0.93 -1.43 -18.72
C LEU A 518 -0.53 -1.89 -18.75
N LEU A 519 -1.46 -0.98 -19.06
CA LEU A 519 -2.90 -1.23 -19.04
C LEU A 519 -3.33 -2.34 -20.01
N ARG A 520 -2.79 -2.33 -21.24
CA ARG A 520 -3.03 -3.38 -22.24
C ARG A 520 -2.49 -4.76 -21.82
N ARG A 521 -1.45 -4.84 -21.00
CA ARG A 521 -0.98 -6.12 -20.44
C ARG A 521 -1.86 -6.61 -19.30
N VAL A 522 -2.34 -5.70 -18.44
CA VAL A 522 -3.17 -6.05 -17.27
C VAL A 522 -4.54 -6.59 -17.69
N GLY A 523 -5.22 -5.95 -18.65
CA GLY A 523 -6.54 -6.38 -19.15
C GLY A 523 -7.67 -6.23 -18.13
N LEU A 524 -7.66 -5.16 -17.33
CA LEU A 524 -8.47 -5.03 -16.10
C LEU A 524 -9.98 -5.21 -16.33
N ILE A 525 -10.56 -4.47 -17.29
CA ILE A 525 -12.00 -4.46 -17.54
C ILE A 525 -12.49 -5.83 -18.07
N GLU A 526 -11.74 -6.44 -18.98
CA GLU A 526 -12.03 -7.77 -19.52
C GLU A 526 -12.04 -8.83 -18.41
N ARG A 527 -11.00 -8.83 -17.56
CA ARG A 527 -10.88 -9.77 -16.44
C ARG A 527 -11.94 -9.58 -15.36
N LEU A 528 -12.41 -8.35 -15.14
CA LEU A 528 -13.56 -8.08 -14.27
C LEU A 528 -14.88 -8.63 -14.84
N GLY A 529 -15.03 -8.65 -16.17
CA GLY A 529 -16.16 -9.24 -16.88
C GLY A 529 -16.12 -10.77 -16.99
N ALA A 530 -14.93 -11.38 -17.04
CA ALA A 530 -14.71 -12.83 -17.10
C ALA A 530 -14.93 -13.57 -15.75
N ARG A 531 -15.48 -12.88 -14.76
CA ARG A 531 -15.79 -13.40 -13.42
C ARG A 531 -17.12 -14.15 -13.36
N ILE A 532 -17.21 -15.09 -12.43
CA ILE A 532 -18.36 -15.96 -12.22
C ILE A 532 -19.26 -15.35 -11.12
N PRO A 533 -20.51 -14.96 -11.42
CA PRO A 533 -21.47 -14.55 -10.40
C PRO A 533 -21.92 -15.75 -9.56
N THR A 534 -21.83 -15.63 -8.25
CA THR A 534 -22.20 -16.67 -7.27
C THR A 534 -23.39 -16.22 -6.44
N SER A 535 -24.28 -17.16 -6.09
CA SER A 535 -25.44 -16.84 -5.25
C SER A 535 -25.03 -16.52 -3.80
N PRO A 536 -25.75 -15.64 -3.09
CA PRO A 536 -25.48 -15.35 -1.67
C PRO A 536 -25.48 -16.59 -0.78
N ALA A 537 -26.30 -17.59 -1.08
CA ALA A 537 -26.34 -18.87 -0.35
C ALA A 537 -25.04 -19.66 -0.52
N CYS A 538 -24.53 -19.80 -1.76
CA CYS A 538 -23.26 -20.47 -2.04
C CYS A 538 -22.08 -19.69 -1.44
N PHE A 539 -22.06 -18.34 -1.55
CA PHE A 539 -21.08 -17.49 -0.88
C PHE A 539 -21.05 -17.68 0.64
N HIS A 540 -22.22 -17.80 1.29
CA HIS A 540 -22.29 -18.08 2.73
C HIS A 540 -21.79 -19.49 3.09
N GLU A 541 -21.95 -20.47 2.19
CA GLU A 541 -21.42 -21.83 2.39
C GLU A 541 -19.91 -21.89 2.20
N THR A 542 -19.34 -21.24 1.18
CA THR A 542 -17.88 -21.09 1.01
C THR A 542 -17.25 -20.44 2.24
N LEU A 543 -17.88 -19.41 2.82
CA LEU A 543 -17.40 -18.81 4.07
C LEU A 543 -17.54 -19.74 5.28
N ARG A 544 -18.55 -20.62 5.35
CA ARG A 544 -18.64 -21.66 6.39
C ARG A 544 -17.52 -22.69 6.25
N LEU A 545 -17.30 -23.20 5.03
CA LEU A 545 -16.25 -24.18 4.73
C LEU A 545 -14.87 -23.61 5.09
N ARG A 546 -14.63 -22.34 4.74
CA ARG A 546 -13.41 -21.61 5.12
C ARG A 546 -13.25 -21.45 6.63
N GLU A 547 -14.34 -21.13 7.35
CA GLU A 547 -14.35 -20.99 8.81
C GLU A 547 -14.09 -22.34 9.51
N GLN A 548 -14.62 -23.44 8.99
CA GLN A 548 -14.38 -24.80 9.49
C GLN A 548 -12.94 -25.28 9.30
N ASN A 549 -12.31 -24.94 8.17
CA ASN A 549 -10.98 -25.41 7.80
C ASN A 549 -9.86 -24.39 8.12
N TYR A 550 -10.16 -23.30 8.83
CA TYR A 550 -9.18 -22.29 9.21
C TYR A 550 -8.20 -22.86 10.26
N GLY A 551 -6.92 -23.00 9.86
CA GLY A 551 -5.89 -23.64 10.68
C GLY A 551 -5.89 -25.18 10.66
N ALA A 552 -6.70 -25.81 9.79
CA ALA A 552 -6.71 -27.25 9.64
C ALA A 552 -5.38 -27.81 9.07
N CYS A 553 -5.10 -29.06 9.43
CA CYS A 553 -4.02 -29.90 8.89
C CYS A 553 -4.66 -31.20 8.33
N ASP A 554 -3.93 -31.95 7.51
CA ASP A 554 -4.46 -33.12 6.76
C ASP A 554 -5.76 -32.79 5.99
N TYR A 555 -5.72 -31.67 5.26
CA TYR A 555 -6.86 -31.12 4.53
C TYR A 555 -6.59 -31.03 3.02
N GLU A 556 -7.49 -31.59 2.22
CA GLU A 556 -7.48 -31.46 0.76
C GLU A 556 -8.68 -30.59 0.34
N PRO A 557 -8.45 -29.42 -0.30
CA PRO A 557 -9.53 -28.59 -0.82
C PRO A 557 -10.39 -29.34 -1.84
N SER A 558 -11.66 -28.95 -1.90
CA SER A 558 -12.76 -29.68 -2.53
C SER A 558 -13.36 -28.97 -3.74
N GLU A 559 -13.20 -27.65 -3.86
CA GLU A 559 -13.86 -26.89 -4.92
C GLU A 559 -13.25 -27.17 -6.33
N PRO A 560 -14.03 -26.97 -7.42
CA PRO A 560 -13.58 -27.24 -8.78
C PRO A 560 -12.48 -26.28 -9.25
N LEU A 561 -11.57 -26.76 -10.11
CA LEU A 561 -10.48 -25.94 -10.65
C LEU A 561 -10.95 -25.07 -11.83
N GLU A 562 -12.04 -25.47 -12.48
CA GLU A 562 -12.67 -24.82 -13.63
C GLU A 562 -13.21 -23.42 -13.29
N GLU A 563 -13.48 -23.18 -12.00
CA GLU A 563 -13.92 -21.91 -11.44
C GLU A 563 -12.78 -20.90 -11.27
N LEU A 564 -11.51 -21.31 -11.40
CA LEU A 564 -10.34 -20.43 -11.33
C LEU A 564 -10.10 -19.72 -12.67
N PHE A 565 -9.17 -18.76 -12.70
CA PHE A 565 -8.61 -18.26 -13.96
C PHE A 565 -7.48 -19.20 -14.44
N PRO A 566 -7.32 -19.44 -15.75
CA PRO A 566 -6.13 -20.09 -16.28
C PRO A 566 -4.87 -19.33 -15.86
N GLY A 567 -3.86 -20.06 -15.40
CA GLY A 567 -2.63 -19.52 -14.81
C GLY A 567 -2.66 -19.31 -13.30
N THR A 568 -3.80 -19.47 -12.62
CA THR A 568 -3.93 -19.38 -11.15
C THR A 568 -3.21 -20.52 -10.43
N TYR A 569 -2.42 -20.18 -9.41
CA TYR A 569 -1.95 -21.14 -8.40
C TYR A 569 -3.06 -21.43 -7.38
N TYR A 570 -3.23 -22.70 -7.04
CA TYR A 570 -4.23 -23.18 -6.09
C TYR A 570 -3.60 -24.09 -5.03
N LEU A 571 -4.28 -24.19 -3.89
CA LEU A 571 -3.94 -25.12 -2.81
C LEU A 571 -4.35 -26.54 -3.21
N VAL A 572 -3.37 -27.43 -3.29
CA VAL A 572 -3.55 -28.85 -3.59
C VAL A 572 -3.97 -29.61 -2.33
N ARG A 573 -3.22 -29.42 -1.23
CA ARG A 573 -3.46 -30.03 0.08
C ARG A 573 -2.61 -29.39 1.18
N ILE A 574 -2.94 -29.68 2.44
CA ILE A 574 -2.19 -29.39 3.66
C ILE A 574 -1.87 -30.73 4.34
N ASP A 575 -0.60 -31.01 4.70
CA ASP A 575 -0.26 -32.21 5.48
C ASP A 575 -0.47 -32.05 7.00
N GLY A 576 -0.35 -33.14 7.75
CA GLY A 576 -0.45 -33.18 9.22
C GLY A 576 0.58 -32.36 10.00
N ARG A 577 1.49 -31.66 9.32
CA ARG A 577 2.43 -30.68 9.91
C ARG A 577 2.07 -29.25 9.52
N GLY A 578 0.96 -29.03 8.82
CA GLY A 578 0.54 -27.73 8.30
C GLY A 578 1.25 -27.31 7.01
N ILE A 579 2.04 -28.19 6.38
CA ILE A 579 2.77 -27.85 5.15
C ILE A 579 1.78 -27.81 3.99
N ARG A 580 1.72 -26.66 3.32
CA ARG A 580 0.83 -26.38 2.20
C ARG A 580 1.52 -26.65 0.87
N TYR A 581 0.83 -27.38 -0.01
CA TYR A 581 1.31 -27.76 -1.34
C TYR A 581 0.48 -27.03 -2.39
N TYR A 582 1.13 -26.46 -3.41
CA TYR A 582 0.49 -25.65 -4.46
C TYR A 582 0.85 -26.18 -5.85
N ASP A 583 -0.07 -26.00 -6.78
CA ASP A 583 0.11 -26.28 -8.21
C ASP A 583 -0.59 -25.18 -9.03
N ARG A 584 -0.36 -25.12 -10.35
CA ARG A 584 -0.81 -24.04 -11.23
C ARG A 584 -1.78 -24.56 -12.30
N TYR A 585 -3.04 -24.16 -12.18
CA TYR A 585 -4.12 -24.54 -13.09
C TYR A 585 -3.88 -23.97 -14.50
N GLN A 586 -3.69 -24.84 -15.49
CA GLN A 586 -3.37 -24.45 -16.87
C GLN A 586 -4.60 -24.07 -17.71
N GLY A 587 -5.81 -24.12 -17.14
CA GLY A 587 -7.05 -24.18 -17.90
C GLY A 587 -7.39 -25.61 -18.34
N SER A 588 -8.67 -25.89 -18.58
CA SER A 588 -9.10 -27.16 -19.18
C SER A 588 -8.60 -27.25 -20.62
N ARG A 589 -7.94 -28.35 -20.97
CA ARG A 589 -7.52 -28.60 -22.35
C ARG A 589 -8.75 -28.92 -23.19
N ALA A 590 -8.83 -28.36 -24.40
CA ALA A 590 -9.90 -28.64 -25.35
C ALA A 590 -9.93 -30.11 -25.86
N SER A 591 -8.96 -30.94 -25.45
CA SER A 591 -8.95 -32.39 -25.71
C SER A 591 -10.15 -33.12 -25.09
N ASP A 592 -10.65 -32.66 -23.96
CA ASP A 592 -11.48 -33.51 -23.09
C ASP A 592 -12.97 -33.46 -23.50
N GLN A 593 -13.36 -32.42 -24.26
CA GLN A 593 -14.65 -32.39 -24.95
C GLN A 593 -14.71 -33.42 -26.10
N ALA A 594 -13.60 -33.70 -26.79
CA ALA A 594 -13.56 -34.73 -27.83
C ALA A 594 -13.69 -36.15 -27.24
N ALA A 595 -13.18 -36.39 -26.02
CA ALA A 595 -13.40 -37.64 -25.30
C ALA A 595 -14.87 -37.83 -24.89
N CYS A 596 -15.52 -36.77 -24.40
CA CYS A 596 -16.92 -36.83 -23.96
C CYS A 596 -17.90 -37.06 -25.13
N CYS A 597 -17.68 -36.41 -26.28
CA CYS A 597 -18.52 -36.61 -27.47
C CYS A 597 -18.45 -38.03 -28.05
N ASN A 598 -17.32 -38.74 -27.90
CA ASN A 598 -17.17 -40.12 -28.38
C ASN A 598 -17.70 -41.20 -27.41
N ALA A 599 -18.17 -40.81 -26.22
CA ALA A 599 -18.72 -41.73 -25.21
C ALA A 599 -20.26 -41.89 -25.27
N LEU A 600 -20.95 -41.13 -26.13
CA LEU A 600 -22.42 -41.01 -26.13
C LEU A 600 -23.10 -41.28 -27.50
N CYS A 601 -22.52 -42.19 -28.31
CA CYS A 601 -23.19 -42.76 -29.48
C CYS A 601 -22.85 -44.26 -29.65
N PRO A 602 -23.51 -45.18 -28.93
CA PRO A 602 -23.53 -46.59 -29.29
C PRO A 602 -24.48 -46.84 -30.46
N ASP A 603 -23.92 -47.34 -31.57
CA ASP A 603 -24.54 -48.04 -32.71
C ASP A 603 -25.99 -47.74 -33.12
N LYS A 604 -26.15 -47.27 -34.37
CA LYS A 604 -26.99 -47.98 -35.36
C LYS A 604 -26.61 -47.64 -36.80
N PRO A 605 -26.69 -48.62 -37.73
CA PRO A 605 -26.60 -48.40 -39.17
C PRO A 605 -27.92 -47.86 -39.76
#